data_AF-A0A453QFL9-F1
#
_entry.id   AF-A0A453QFL9-F1
#
_cell.length_a   1.000
_cell.length_b   1.000
_cell.length_c   1.000
_cell.angle_alpha   90.00
_cell.angle_beta   90.00
_cell.angle_gamma   90.00
#
_symmetry.space_group_name_H-M   'P 1'
#
loop_
_entity.id
_entity.type
_entity.pdbx_description
1 polymer ?
#
loop_
_entity_poly.entity_id
_entity_poly.type
_entity_poly.pdbx_seq_one_letter_code
_entity_poly.pdbx_strand_id
1 'polypeptide(L)' 'LAAICWAIWNSRNQATFEHKQLKTPFNVVYTACGFLTYWAGLMTGANREAMERGAKMLKTNASAMMRICAAPARATMD' A
#
# COMPACT_ATOMS: atom_id res chain seq x y z
N LEU A 1 -8.80 -7.60 0.47
CA LEU A 1 -9.84 -6.65 0.01
C LEU A 1 -10.18 -5.61 1.08
N ALA A 2 -10.60 -6.01 2.29
CA ALA A 2 -10.97 -5.07 3.36
C ALA A 2 -9.91 -4.00 3.67
N ALA A 3 -8.62 -4.37 3.80
CA ALA A 3 -7.53 -3.41 4.07
C ALA A 3 -7.36 -2.36 2.96
N ILE A 4 -7.60 -2.75 1.70
CA ILE A 4 -7.51 -1.84 0.55
C ILE A 4 -8.70 -0.88 0.54
N CYS A 5 -9.92 -1.39 0.74
CA CYS A 5 -11.12 -0.55 0.85
C CYS A 5 -10.97 0.46 1.99
N TRP A 6 -10.46 0.02 3.14
CA TRP A 6 -10.22 0.86 4.30
C TRP A 6 -9.15 1.93 4.02
N ALA A 7 -8.06 1.57 3.36
CA ALA A 7 -7.02 2.52 2.95
C ALA A 7 -7.54 3.57 1.95
N ILE A 8 -8.35 3.18 0.98
CA ILE A 8 -8.98 4.11 0.02
C ILE A 8 -9.92 5.06 0.75
N TRP A 9 -10.82 4.52 1.59
CA TRP A 9 -11.74 5.31 2.39
C TRP A 9 -11.00 6.34 3.24
N ASN A 10 -10.01 5.90 4.03
CA ASN A 10 -9.23 6.76 4.89
C ASN A 10 -8.48 7.85 4.09
N SER A 11 -7.91 7.49 2.94
CA SER A 11 -7.21 8.46 2.09
C SER A 11 -8.16 9.53 1.53
N ARG A 12 -9.38 9.14 1.11
CA ARG A 12 -10.40 10.09 0.66
C ARG A 12 -10.86 10.99 1.80
N ASN A 13 -11.06 10.43 2.99
CA ASN A 13 -11.45 11.18 4.18
C ASN A 13 -10.40 12.23 4.56
N GLN A 14 -9.13 11.86 4.58
CA GLN A 14 -8.03 12.78 4.87
C GLN A 14 -7.90 13.89 3.82
N ALA A 15 -8.11 13.59 2.54
CA ALA A 15 -8.11 14.61 1.49
C ALA A 15 -9.28 15.61 1.66
N THR A 16 -10.48 15.12 1.99
CA THR A 16 -11.69 15.95 2.14
C THR A 16 -11.68 16.79 3.42
N PHE A 17 -11.39 16.16 4.56
CA PHE A 17 -11.58 16.79 5.88
C PHE A 17 -10.30 17.36 6.48
N GLU A 18 -9.14 16.82 6.12
CA GLU A 18 -7.85 17.26 6.67
C GLU A 18 -6.99 17.99 5.63
N HIS A 19 -7.50 18.16 4.40
CA HIS A 19 -6.79 18.74 3.26
C HIS A 19 -5.44 18.08 2.96
N LYS A 20 -5.28 16.81 3.36
CA LYS A 20 -4.06 16.02 3.14
C LYS A 20 -4.14 15.32 1.78
N GLN A 21 -3.65 16.01 0.76
CA GLN A 21 -3.62 15.47 -0.59
C GLN A 21 -2.67 14.28 -0.72
N LEU A 22 -3.11 13.27 -1.47
CA LEU A 22 -2.28 12.13 -1.83
C LEU A 22 -1.20 12.55 -2.82
N LYS A 23 0.06 12.47 -2.40
CA LYS A 23 1.22 12.76 -3.28
C LYS A 23 1.43 11.69 -4.35
N THR A 24 0.99 10.46 -4.09
CA THR A 24 1.18 9.32 -4.98
C THR A 24 0.12 8.25 -4.73
N PRO A 25 -0.36 7.53 -5.76
CA PRO A 25 -1.30 6.41 -5.58
C PRO A 25 -0.73 5.31 -4.68
N PHE A 26 0.60 5.17 -4.62
CA PHE A 26 1.26 4.18 -3.75
C PHE A 26 1.01 4.41 -2.27
N ASN A 27 0.68 5.63 -1.83
CA ASN A 27 0.34 5.91 -0.43
C ASN A 27 -0.84 5.07 0.06
N VAL A 28 -1.82 4.80 -0.81
CA VAL A 28 -2.96 3.93 -0.49
C VAL A 28 -2.48 2.49 -0.24
N VAL A 29 -1.57 1.99 -1.08
CA VAL A 29 -1.03 0.63 -0.96
C VAL A 29 -0.20 0.49 0.32
N TYR A 30 0.66 1.46 0.63
CA TYR A 30 1.43 1.45 1.88
C TYR A 30 0.54 1.55 3.11
N THR A 31 -0.53 2.34 3.05
CA THR A 31 -1.53 2.42 4.12
C THR A 31 -2.23 1.07 4.32
N ALA A 32 -2.60 0.39 3.24
CA ALA A 32 -3.17 -0.95 3.30
C ALA A 32 -2.19 -1.97 3.89
N CYS A 33 -0.89 -1.91 3.53
CA CYS A 33 0.14 -2.74 4.18
C CYS A 33 0.21 -2.50 5.68
N GLY A 34 0.09 -1.24 6.13
CA GLY A 34 0.02 -0.89 7.55
C GLY A 34 -1.16 -1.56 8.26
N PHE A 35 -2.36 -1.53 7.66
CA PHE A 35 -3.53 -2.23 8.21
C PHE A 35 -3.34 -3.75 8.26
N LEU A 36 -2.76 -4.36 7.22
CA LEU A 36 -2.50 -5.81 7.20
C LEU A 36 -1.51 -6.20 8.30
N THR A 37 -0.44 -5.42 8.51
CA THR A 37 0.52 -5.66 9.59
C THR A 37 -0.14 -5.49 10.96
N TYR A 38 -0.95 -4.46 11.15
CA TYR A 38 -1.70 -4.25 12.39
C TYR A 38 -2.66 -5.41 12.67
N TRP A 39 -3.44 -5.83 11.67
CA TRP A 39 -4.36 -6.95 11.80
C TRP A 39 -3.66 -8.29 12.02
N ALA A 40 -2.46 -8.47 11.46
CA ALA A 40 -1.65 -9.65 11.77
C ALA A 40 -1.31 -9.73 13.27
N GLY A 41 -1.01 -8.60 13.90
CA GLY A 41 -0.77 -8.52 15.35
C GLY A 41 -1.98 -8.92 16.21
N LEU A 42 -3.19 -8.87 15.65
CA LEU A 42 -4.42 -9.33 16.30
C LEU A 42 -4.70 -10.83 16.07
N MET A 43 -3.91 -11.50 15.24
CA MET A 43 -4.08 -12.91 14.88
C MET A 43 -3.02 -13.77 15.58
N THR A 44 -3.24 -15.09 15.59
CA THR A 44 -2.32 -16.08 16.15
C THR A 44 -1.98 -17.17 15.13
N GLY A 45 -0.86 -17.86 15.37
CA GLY A 45 -0.41 -19.01 14.58
C GLY A 45 -0.28 -18.73 13.08
N ALA A 46 -0.71 -19.70 12.27
CA ALA A 46 -0.58 -19.67 10.81
C ALA A 46 -1.27 -18.46 10.15
N ASN A 47 -2.37 -17.96 10.72
CA ASN A 47 -3.11 -16.82 10.19
C ASN A 47 -2.30 -15.52 10.30
N ARG A 48 -1.64 -15.30 11.45
CA ARG A 48 -0.73 -14.17 11.63
C ARG A 48 0.39 -14.22 10.60
N GLU A 49 1.07 -15.36 10.49
CA GLU A 49 2.19 -15.48 9.57
C GLU A 49 1.79 -15.31 8.10
N ALA A 50 0.64 -15.87 7.71
CA ALA A 50 0.11 -15.68 6.36
C ALA A 50 -0.18 -14.21 6.08
N MET A 51 -0.74 -13.49 7.05
CA MET A 51 -1.01 -12.06 6.94
C MET A 51 0.26 -11.23 6.83
N GLU A 52 1.26 -11.48 7.67
CA GLU A 52 2.56 -10.78 7.64
C GLU A 52 3.29 -11.03 6.32
N ARG A 53 3.31 -12.28 5.84
CA ARG A 53 3.88 -12.63 4.53
C ARG A 53 3.17 -11.88 3.40
N GLY A 54 1.83 -11.87 3.41
CA GLY A 54 1.03 -11.14 2.42
C GLY A 54 1.31 -9.64 2.43
N ALA A 55 1.38 -9.02 3.61
CA ALA A 55 1.71 -7.61 3.77
C ALA A 55 3.11 -7.28 3.23
N LYS A 56 4.11 -8.13 3.53
CA LYS A 56 5.47 -7.98 3.03
C LYS A 56 5.53 -8.10 1.51
N MET A 57 4.84 -9.09 0.93
CA MET A 57 4.78 -9.26 -0.53
C MET A 57 4.16 -8.05 -1.22
N LEU A 58 3.03 -7.56 -0.70
CA LEU A 58 2.36 -6.38 -1.25
C LEU A 58 3.27 -5.15 -1.22
N LYS A 59 3.96 -4.91 -0.09
CA LYS A 59 4.91 -3.80 0.06
C LYS A 59 6.08 -3.91 -0.92
N THR A 60 6.65 -5.10 -1.09
CA THR A 60 7.77 -5.34 -2.03
C THR A 60 7.35 -5.08 -3.46
N ASN A 61 6.19 -5.60 -3.89
CA ASN A 61 5.67 -5.42 -5.24
C ASN A 61 5.32 -3.95 -5.51
N ALA A 62 4.73 -3.25 -4.54
CA ALA A 62 4.46 -1.82 -4.64
C ALA A 62 5.75 -1.01 -4.79
N SER A 63 6.79 -1.35 -4.03
CA SER A 63 8.11 -0.72 -4.14
C SER A 63 8.76 -0.97 -5.50
N ALA A 64 8.64 -2.18 -6.05
CA ALA A 64 9.16 -2.50 -7.37
C ALA A 64 8.43 -1.70 -8.45
N MET A 65 7.10 -1.66 -8.40
CA MET A 65 6.28 -0.91 -9.35
C MET A 65 6.54 0.60 -9.25
N MET A 66 6.71 1.15 -8.04
CA MET A 66 7.09 2.54 -7.86
C MET A 66 8.42 2.87 -8.54
N ARG A 67 9.42 1.98 -8.48
CA ARG A 67 10.70 2.17 -9.19
C ARG A 67 10.54 2.14 -10.71
N ILE A 68 9.70 1.24 -11.23
CA ILE A 68 9.39 1.16 -12.66
C ILE A 68 8.72 2.45 -13.13
N CYS A 69 7.74 2.95 -12.37
CA CYS A 69 7.04 4.20 -12.69
C CYS A 69 7.91 5.46 -12.51
N ALA A 70 8.94 5.39 -11.68
CA ALA A 70 9.87 6.51 -11.43
C ALA A 70 11.08 6.51 -12.38
N ALA A 71 11.32 5.43 -13.12
CA ALA A 71 12.36 5.42 -14.15
C ALA A 71 11.99 6.44 -15.25
N PRO A 72 12.92 7.31 -15.67
CA PRO A 72 12.66 8.16 -16.83
C PRO A 72 12.38 7.26 -18.03
N ALA A 73 11.50 7.70 -18.94
CA ALA A 73 11.18 7.01 -20.19
C ALA A 73 12.45 6.86 -21.04
N ARG A 74 13.28 5.86 -20.73
CA ARG A 74 14.59 5.62 -21.33
C ARG A 74 14.43 4.53 -22.39
N ALA A 75 13.60 4.78 -23.41
CA ALA A 75 13.51 3.95 -24.63
C ALA A 75 12.50 4.50 -25.68
N THR A 76 12.44 5.79 -25.97
CA THR A 76 11.68 6.27 -27.16
C THR A 76 12.46 7.20 -28.08
N MET A 77 13.78 7.28 -27.95
CA MET A 77 14.64 7.98 -28.90
C MET A 77 15.98 7.23 -29.00
N ASP A 78 15.98 6.13 -29.75
CA ASP A 78 17.12 5.64 -30.52
C ASP A 78 16.55 5.10 -31.84
#